data_AF-A0A962DCY7-F1
#
_entry.id   AF-A0A962DCY7-F1
#
_cell.length_a   1.000
_cell.length_b   1.000
_cell.length_c   1.000
_cell.angle_alpha   90.00
_cell.angle_beta   90.00
_cell.angle_gamma   90.00
#
_symmetry.space_group_name_H-M   'P 1'
#
loop_
_entity.id
_entity.type
_entity.pdbx_description
1 polymer ?
#
loop_
_entity_poly.entity_id
_entity_poly.type
_entity_poly.pdbx_seq_one_letter_code
_entity_poly.pdbx_strand_id
1 'polypeptide(L)'
;MWNAYKSGKTIGDFGSEQGIIIQDEEHSEGARLTLESDGATAPFSITTGVYGEFFHTTFLSSKKEAESIFKMMKVEIDRYLMSERDSEWVEKFVERY
;
A
#
# COMPACT_ATOMS: atom_id res chain seq x y z
N MET A 1 -11.97 -7.84 3.24
CA MET A 1 -10.82 -8.65 3.71
C MET A 1 -9.65 -8.49 2.75
N TRP A 2 -8.42 -8.51 3.26
CA TRP A 2 -7.19 -8.49 2.46
C TRP A 2 -6.79 -9.89 1.99
N ASN A 3 -6.37 -10.01 0.73
CA ASN A 3 -5.91 -11.25 0.10
C ASN A 3 -4.66 -10.98 -0.73
N ALA A 4 -3.85 -12.01 -0.97
CA ALA A 4 -2.71 -11.88 -1.88
C ALA A 4 -3.18 -11.50 -3.30
N TYR A 5 -2.66 -10.40 -3.84
CA TYR A 5 -3.03 -9.93 -5.16
C TYR A 5 -2.65 -10.95 -6.23
N LYS A 6 -3.56 -11.25 -7.16
CA LYS A 6 -3.39 -12.30 -8.19
C LYS A 6 -2.87 -13.63 -7.63
N SER A 7 -3.30 -14.01 -6.42
CA SER A 7 -2.84 -15.23 -5.73
C SER A 7 -1.32 -15.24 -5.46
N GLY A 8 -0.70 -14.07 -5.25
CA GLY A 8 0.72 -13.93 -4.95
C GLY A 8 1.65 -14.06 -6.16
N LYS A 9 1.10 -14.08 -7.38
CA LYS A 9 1.89 -14.23 -8.62
C LYS A 9 2.82 -13.04 -8.92
N THR A 10 2.59 -11.90 -8.28
CA THR A 10 3.39 -10.68 -8.46
C THR A 10 4.62 -10.62 -7.55
N ILE A 11 4.74 -11.51 -6.56
CA ILE A 11 5.88 -11.51 -5.66
C ILE A 11 7.15 -11.88 -6.43
N GLY A 12 8.18 -11.04 -6.31
CA GLY A 12 9.44 -11.18 -7.05
C GLY A 12 9.48 -10.44 -8.39
N ASP A 13 8.35 -9.93 -8.88
CA ASP A 13 8.31 -9.04 -10.05
C ASP A 13 8.72 -7.61 -9.66
N PHE A 14 8.98 -6.77 -10.67
CA PHE A 14 9.17 -5.34 -10.47
C PHE A 14 7.83 -4.64 -10.24
N GLY A 15 7.79 -3.76 -9.23
CA GLY A 15 6.65 -2.87 -9.00
C GLY A 15 6.80 -1.51 -9.69
N SER A 16 5.92 -0.58 -9.33
CA SER A 16 5.84 0.75 -9.96
C SER A 16 7.02 1.64 -9.60
N GLU A 17 7.65 1.41 -8.44
CA GLU A 17 8.81 2.17 -7.98
C GLU A 17 10.15 1.52 -8.36
N GLN A 18 10.11 0.59 -9.33
CA GLN A 18 11.25 -0.16 -9.86
C GLN A 18 11.95 -1.06 -8.82
N GLY A 19 11.30 -1.32 -7.68
CA GLY A 19 11.77 -2.27 -6.68
C GLY A 19 11.18 -3.67 -6.92
N ILE A 20 11.66 -4.64 -6.13
CA ILE A 20 11.15 -6.01 -6.12
C ILE A 20 9.94 -6.07 -5.20
N ILE A 21 8.81 -6.54 -5.70
CA ILE A 21 7.60 -6.74 -4.90
C ILE A 21 7.85 -7.84 -3.87
N ILE A 22 7.78 -7.50 -2.58
CA ILE A 22 7.94 -8.44 -1.46
C ILE A 22 6.63 -8.71 -0.72
N GLN A 23 5.63 -7.84 -0.86
CA GLN A 23 4.27 -8.07 -0.38
C GLN A 23 3.27 -7.31 -1.25
N ASP A 24 2.18 -7.97 -1.65
CA ASP A 24 1.18 -7.39 -2.53
C ASP A 24 -0.20 -7.94 -2.18
N GLU A 25 -1.05 -7.08 -1.65
CA GLU A 25 -2.35 -7.46 -1.13
C GLU A 25 -3.45 -6.55 -1.65
N GLU A 26 -4.60 -7.16 -1.96
CA GLU A 26 -5.82 -6.49 -2.41
C GLU A 26 -6.96 -6.77 -1.43
N HIS A 27 -7.71 -5.71 -1.12
CA HIS A 27 -8.90 -5.75 -0.31
C HIS A 27 -10.13 -5.98 -1.19
N SER A 28 -11.07 -6.82 -0.74
CA SER A 28 -12.32 -7.14 -1.44
C SER A 28 -13.18 -5.92 -1.82
N GLU A 29 -13.07 -4.84 -1.06
CA GLU A 29 -13.79 -3.58 -1.29
C GLU A 29 -13.03 -2.58 -2.17
N GLY A 30 -12.01 -3.03 -2.91
CA GLY A 30 -11.36 -2.21 -3.95
C GLY A 30 -10.17 -1.37 -3.48
N ALA A 31 -9.29 -1.92 -2.64
CA ALA A 31 -8.01 -1.29 -2.29
C ALA A 31 -6.84 -2.24 -2.54
N ARG A 32 -5.63 -1.72 -2.78
CA ARG A 32 -4.41 -2.51 -2.95
C ARG A 32 -3.23 -1.81 -2.28
N LEU A 33 -2.40 -2.60 -1.62
CA LEU A 33 -1.11 -2.18 -1.09
C LEU A 33 -0.02 -3.06 -1.69
N THR A 34 1.00 -2.43 -2.26
CA THR A 34 2.18 -3.11 -2.80
C THR A 34 3.42 -2.57 -2.11
N LEU A 35 4.13 -3.44 -1.39
CA LEU A 35 5.42 -3.15 -0.76
C LEU A 35 6.55 -3.68 -1.65
N GLU A 36 7.42 -2.78 -2.06
CA GLU A 36 8.62 -3.07 -2.83
C GLU A 36 9.88 -2.90 -1.96
N SER A 37 10.92 -3.68 -2.23
CA SER A 37 12.28 -3.47 -1.72
C SER A 37 13.24 -3.11 -2.86
N ASP A 38 14.38 -2.51 -2.52
CA ASP A 38 15.44 -2.18 -3.47
C ASP A 38 14.97 -1.23 -4.59
N GLY A 39 14.06 -0.30 -4.24
CA GLY A 39 13.51 0.68 -5.17
C GLY A 39 14.50 1.76 -5.58
N ALA A 40 14.18 2.46 -6.67
CA ALA A 40 15.06 3.49 -7.23
C ALA A 40 15.13 4.77 -6.36
N THR A 41 14.02 5.15 -5.73
CA THR A 41 13.89 6.38 -4.93
C THR A 41 14.28 6.17 -3.46
N ALA A 42 13.89 5.03 -2.90
CA ALA A 42 14.14 4.67 -1.51
C ALA A 42 14.29 3.15 -1.36
N PRO A 43 14.95 2.66 -0.28
CA PRO A 43 15.15 1.23 -0.07
C PRO A 43 13.85 0.41 0.00
N PHE A 44 12.76 1.03 0.46
CA PHE A 44 11.42 0.43 0.47
C PHE A 44 10.39 1.47 0.03
N SER A 45 9.35 1.01 -0.64
CA SER A 45 8.18 1.84 -0.97
C SER A 45 6.89 1.06 -0.78
N ILE A 46 5.84 1.75 -0.34
CA ILE A 46 4.49 1.19 -0.31
C ILE A 46 3.62 2.01 -1.24
N THR A 47 3.23 1.42 -2.37
CA THR A 47 2.20 2.00 -3.24
C THR A 47 0.83 1.61 -2.71
N THR A 48 0.05 2.62 -2.37
CA THR A 48 -1.34 2.52 -1.93
C THR A 48 -2.27 2.94 -3.05
N GLY A 49 -3.29 2.13 -3.31
CA GLY A 49 -4.39 2.49 -4.21
C GLY A 49 -5.73 2.14 -3.59
N VAL A 50 -6.67 3.07 -3.64
CA VAL A 50 -8.10 2.81 -3.45
C VAL A 50 -8.78 3.13 -4.78
N TYR A 51 -9.36 2.10 -5.41
CA TYR A 51 -9.77 2.18 -6.80
C TYR A 51 -10.90 3.21 -7.00
N GLY A 52 -10.66 4.16 -7.90
CA GLY A 52 -11.59 5.26 -8.18
C GLY A 52 -11.48 6.44 -7.20
N GLU A 53 -10.62 6.36 -6.20
CA GLU A 53 -10.49 7.38 -5.16
C GLU A 53 -9.10 8.02 -5.16
N PHE A 54 -8.03 7.27 -4.85
CA PHE A 54 -6.68 7.83 -4.82
C PHE A 54 -5.57 6.79 -5.03
N PHE A 55 -4.39 7.30 -5.36
CA PHE A 55 -3.13 6.57 -5.38
C PHE A 55 -2.04 7.40 -4.71
N HIS A 56 -1.19 6.76 -3.93
CA HIS A 56 -0.11 7.40 -3.19
C HIS A 56 1.05 6.42 -2.95
N THR A 57 2.29 6.92 -2.95
CA THR A 57 3.48 6.11 -2.65
C THR A 57 4.20 6.68 -1.44
N THR A 58 4.42 5.82 -0.44
CA THR A 58 5.16 6.13 0.77
C THR A 58 6.56 5.54 0.69
N PHE A 59 7.59 6.37 0.90
CA PHE A 59 9.00 5.97 0.83
C PHE A 59 9.57 5.76 2.23
N LEU A 60 10.24 4.62 2.44
CA LEU A 60 10.68 4.18 3.76
C LEU A 60 12.13 3.71 3.74
N SER A 61 12.78 3.79 4.89
CA SER A 61 14.23 3.62 5.01
C SER A 61 14.65 2.22 5.46
N SER A 62 13.73 1.45 6.07
CA SER A 62 14.04 0.14 6.62
C SER A 62 12.91 -0.86 6.47
N LYS A 63 13.27 -2.15 6.37
CA LYS A 63 12.30 -3.25 6.28
C LYS A 63 11.33 -3.28 7.46
N LYS A 64 11.85 -3.08 8.67
CA LYS A 64 11.03 -3.11 9.90
C LYS A 64 9.98 -2.00 9.92
N GLU A 65 10.37 -0.80 9.50
CA GLU A 65 9.47 0.33 9.34
C GLU A 65 8.41 0.02 8.27
N ALA A 66 8.83 -0.47 7.10
CA ALA A 66 7.95 -0.83 6.00
C ALA A 66 6.89 -1.88 6.38
N GLU A 67 7.28 -2.97 7.02
CA GLU A 67 6.35 -4.00 7.49
C GLU A 67 5.36 -3.47 8.54
N SER A 68 5.81 -2.53 9.39
CA SER A 68 4.96 -1.90 10.40
C SER A 68 3.94 -0.95 9.75
N ILE A 69 4.40 -0.08 8.86
CA ILE A 69 3.56 0.88 8.14
C ILE A 69 2.53 0.15 7.27
N PHE A 70 2.94 -0.90 6.55
CA PHE A 70 2.04 -1.71 5.73
C PHE A 70 0.87 -2.26 6.56
N LYS A 71 1.14 -2.81 7.75
CA LYS A 71 0.10 -3.31 8.66
C LYS A 71 -0.82 -2.20 9.17
N MET A 72 -0.27 -1.03 9.49
CA MET A 72 -1.08 0.11 9.95
C MET A 72 -1.98 0.63 8.84
N MET A 73 -1.46 0.81 7.63
CA MET A 73 -2.23 1.22 6.45
C MET A 73 -3.41 0.29 6.19
N LYS A 74 -3.21 -1.05 6.26
CA LYS A 74 -4.32 -2.01 6.12
C LYS A 74 -5.46 -1.74 7.10
N VAL A 75 -5.13 -1.53 8.37
CA VAL A 75 -6.13 -1.28 9.42
C VAL A 75 -6.84 0.05 9.22
N GLU A 76 -6.13 1.09 8.78
CA GLU A 76 -6.72 2.39 8.50
C GLU A 76 -7.63 2.37 7.27
N ILE A 77 -7.17 1.72 6.19
CA ILE A 77 -7.94 1.53 4.96
C ILE A 77 -9.18 0.66 5.23
N ASP A 78 -9.07 -0.39 6.06
CA ASP A 78 -10.23 -1.21 6.46
C ASP A 78 -11.34 -0.34 7.07
N ARG A 79 -10.97 0.59 7.96
CA ARG A 79 -11.93 1.51 8.59
C ARG A 79 -12.53 2.48 7.57
N TYR A 80 -11.70 3.02 6.68
CA TYR A 80 -12.14 3.94 5.62
C TYR A 80 -13.14 3.28 4.66
N LEU A 81 -12.86 2.03 4.26
CA LEU A 81 -13.72 1.26 3.36
C LEU A 81 -15.08 0.91 4.02
N MET A 82 -15.14 0.85 5.35
CA MET A 82 -16.35 0.56 6.14
C MET A 82 -17.13 1.81 6.57
N SER A 83 -16.59 3.02 6.38
CA SER A 83 -17.25 4.28 6.71
C SER A 83 -17.84 4.96 5.47
N GLU A 84 -18.57 6.05 5.68
CA GLU A 84 -18.83 6.99 4.59
C GLU A 84 -17.50 7.54 4.05
N ARG A 85 -17.43 7.67 2.73
CA ARG A 85 -16.22 8.11 2.04
C ARG A 85 -16.05 9.62 2.23
N ASP A 86 -14.90 9.98 2.75
CA ASP A 86 -14.54 11.35 3.13
C ASP A 86 -13.21 11.72 2.46
N SER A 87 -13.20 12.82 1.71
CA SER A 87 -11.99 13.33 1.06
C SER A 87 -10.98 13.87 2.08
N GLU A 88 -11.44 14.40 3.22
CA GLU A 88 -10.56 14.89 4.28
C GLU A 88 -9.74 13.74 4.89
N TRP A 89 -10.32 12.53 4.95
CA TRP A 89 -9.58 11.34 5.35
C TRP A 89 -8.45 11.01 4.38
N VAL A 90 -8.69 11.13 3.06
CA VAL A 90 -7.67 10.87 2.02
C VAL A 90 -6.51 11.85 2.15
N GLU A 91 -6.80 13.13 2.32
CA GLU A 91 -5.77 14.16 2.53
C GLU A 91 -4.91 13.84 3.76
N LYS A 92 -5.54 13.53 4.89
CA LYS A 92 -4.83 13.16 6.13
C LYS A 92 -4.06 11.85 6.03
N PHE A 93 -4.50 10.91 5.20
CA PHE A 93 -3.79 9.67 4.93
C PHE A 93 -2.52 9.96 4.13
N VAL A 94 -2.65 10.73 3.06
CA VAL A 94 -1.54 11.12 2.16
C VAL A 94 -0.53 12.05 2.83
N GLU A 95 -0.93 12.87 3.80
CA GLU A 95 0.01 13.72 4.55
C GLU A 95 0.80 12.95 5.61
N ARG A 96 0.23 11.87 6.13
CA ARG A 96 0.84 11.07 7.21
C ARG A 96 1.89 10.10 6.68
N TYR A 97 1.67 9.59 5.48
CA TYR A 97 2.47 8.57 4.83
C TYR A 97 3.17 9.13 3.58
#